data_AF-A0A841VCE1-F1
#
_entry.id   AF-A0A841VCE1-F1
#
_cell.length_a   1.000
_cell.length_b   1.000
_cell.length_c   1.000
_cell.angle_alpha   90.00
_cell.angle_beta   90.00
_cell.angle_gamma   90.00
#
_symmetry.space_group_name_H-M   'P 1'
#
loop_
_entity.id
_entity.type
_entity.pdbx_description
1 polymer ?
#
loop_
_entity_poly.entity_id
_entity_poly.type
_entity_poly.pdbx_seq_one_letter_code
_entity_poly.pdbx_strand_id
1 'polypeptide(L)' 'MPKELFPSSFECDCGYQLHFFENTIKEMKLMSKQKKTLLCDGADPKHTVVFEHGLMVDIECPKQKKKKNLQSKK' A
#
# COMPACT_ATOMS: atom_id res chain seq x y z
N MET A 1 3.12 -8.49 -7.11
CA MET A 1 2.73 -7.21 -7.73
C MET A 1 1.31 -6.93 -7.24
N PRO A 2 1.14 -5.91 -6.38
CA PRO A 2 -0.18 -5.57 -5.84
C PRO A 2 -1.16 -5.22 -6.96
N LYS A 3 -2.42 -5.63 -6.81
CA LYS A 3 -3.47 -5.41 -7.82
C LYS A 3 -4.44 -4.34 -7.34
N GLU A 4 -4.73 -3.36 -8.19
CA GLU A 4 -5.86 -2.44 -8.05
C GLU A 4 -7.11 -3.15 -8.59
N LEU A 5 -8.05 -3.51 -7.71
CA LEU A 5 -9.24 -4.29 -8.08
C LEU A 5 -10.44 -3.38 -8.42
N PHE A 6 -10.52 -2.21 -7.79
CA PHE A 6 -11.56 -1.17 -8.00
C PHE A 6 -10.94 0.17 -7.54
N PRO A 7 -11.47 1.38 -7.87
CA PRO A 7 -10.79 2.66 -7.61
C PRO A 7 -10.45 2.94 -6.15
N SER A 8 -10.93 2.10 -5.22
CA SER A 8 -10.65 2.19 -3.80
C SER A 8 -10.28 0.87 -3.11
N SER A 9 -10.03 -0.21 -3.87
CA SER A 9 -9.72 -1.53 -3.32
C SER A 9 -8.41 -2.08 -3.87
N PHE A 10 -7.54 -2.57 -2.98
CA PHE A 10 -6.21 -3.04 -3.30
C PHE A 10 -5.96 -4.42 -2.72
N GLU A 11 -5.30 -5.29 -3.48
CA GLU A 11 -4.88 -6.61 -3.00
C GLU A 11 -3.37 -6.66 -2.83
N CYS A 12 -2.96 -6.95 -1.60
CA CYS A 12 -1.57 -7.25 -1.28
C CYS A 12 -1.21 -8.67 -1.71
N ASP A 13 0.03 -8.89 -2.13
CA ASP A 13 0.59 -10.21 -2.46
C ASP A 13 0.46 -11.27 -1.34
N CYS A 14 0.14 -10.86 -0.10
CA CYS A 14 -0.13 -11.79 1.00
C CYS A 14 -1.57 -12.32 1.05
N GLY A 15 -2.42 -11.91 0.10
CA GLY A 15 -3.85 -12.22 0.03
C GLY A 15 -4.73 -11.28 0.87
N TYR A 16 -4.17 -10.24 1.47
CA TYR A 16 -4.93 -9.25 2.24
C TYR A 16 -5.49 -8.16 1.32
N GLN A 17 -6.79 -7.88 1.44
CA GLN A 17 -7.46 -6.85 0.68
C GLN A 17 -7.66 -5.61 1.55
N LEU A 18 -7.26 -4.46 1.02
CA LEU A 18 -7.45 -3.16 1.65
C LEU A 18 -8.60 -2.46 0.93
N HIS A 19 -9.58 -2.01 1.70
CA HIS A 19 -10.70 -1.24 1.20
C HIS A 19 -10.67 0.16 1.82
N PHE A 20 -10.59 1.17 0.96
CA PHE A 20 -10.64 2.57 1.34
C PHE A 20 -11.88 3.24 0.74
N PHE A 21 -12.15 4.47 1.19
CA PHE A 21 -13.11 5.32 0.50
C PHE A 21 -12.51 5.84 -0.81
N GLU A 22 -13.31 5.89 -1.86
CA GLU A 22 -12.87 6.43 -3.17
C GLU A 22 -12.33 7.85 -3.05
N ASN A 23 -12.94 8.67 -2.19
CA ASN A 23 -12.49 10.05 -1.99
C ASN A 23 -11.07 10.09 -1.41
N THR A 24 -10.76 9.23 -0.44
CA THR A 24 -9.42 9.09 0.12
C THR A 24 -8.42 8.72 -0.97
N ILE A 25 -8.75 7.77 -1.86
CA ILE A 25 -7.83 7.38 -2.94
C ILE A 25 -7.63 8.50 -3.97
N LYS A 26 -8.69 9.24 -4.31
CA LYS A 26 -8.58 10.41 -5.18
C LYS A 26 -7.64 11.47 -4.57
N GLU A 27 -7.78 11.75 -3.28
CA GLU A 27 -6.91 12.67 -2.55
C GLU A 27 -5.46 12.15 -2.49
N MET A 28 -5.25 10.87 -2.20
CA MET A 28 -3.92 10.27 -2.18
C MET A 28 -3.24 10.33 -3.55
N LYS A 29 -3.98 9.99 -4.63
CA LYS A 29 -3.47 10.11 -6.01
C LYS A 29 -3.13 11.57 -6.31
N LEU A 30 -3.99 12.54 -5.97
CA LEU A 30 -3.71 13.96 -6.19
C LEU A 30 -2.45 14.44 -5.44
N MET A 31 -2.33 14.11 -4.15
CA MET A 31 -1.14 14.45 -3.35
C MET A 31 0.11 13.76 -3.88
N SER A 32 -0.02 12.53 -4.38
CA SER A 32 1.10 11.76 -4.92
C SER A 32 1.72 12.31 -6.19
N LYS A 33 1.03 13.23 -6.89
CA LYS A 33 1.60 13.95 -8.04
C LYS A 33 2.75 14.86 -7.64
N GLN A 34 2.75 15.37 -6.42
CA GLN A 34 3.77 16.29 -5.91
C GLN A 34 4.80 15.59 -5.03
N LYS A 35 4.37 14.62 -4.20
CA LYS A 35 5.25 13.91 -3.27
C LYS A 35 4.78 12.48 -3.05
N LYS A 36 5.73 11.56 -2.86
CA LYS A 36 5.41 10.19 -2.42
C LYS A 36 4.46 10.22 -1.22
N THR A 37 3.33 9.54 -1.35
CA THR A 37 2.25 9.52 -0.34
C THR A 37 1.99 8.10 0.12
N LEU A 38 1.78 7.91 1.42
CA LEU A 38 1.58 6.61 2.04
C LEU A 38 0.19 6.58 2.68
N LEU A 39 -0.60 5.56 2.38
CA LEU A 39 -1.90 5.32 2.99
C LEU A 39 -1.88 4.01 3.76
N CYS A 40 -1.98 4.12 5.08
CA CYS A 40 -1.96 2.98 5.98
C CYS A 40 -3.39 2.50 6.26
N ASP A 41 -3.61 1.18 6.25
CA ASP A 41 -4.80 0.60 6.86
C ASP A 41 -4.73 0.74 8.39
N GLY A 42 -5.88 0.90 9.03
CA GLY A 42 -6.02 0.95 10.48
C GLY A 42 -5.88 -0.42 11.15
N ALA A 43 -5.87 -1.52 10.39
CA ALA A 43 -5.80 -2.88 10.90
C ALA A 43 -4.37 -3.32 11.27
N ASP A 44 -4.21 -4.15 12.30
CA ASP A 44 -2.95 -4.79 12.64
C ASP A 44 -2.93 -6.26 12.15
N PRO A 45 -1.90 -6.71 11.41
CA PRO A 45 -0.70 -5.96 11.02
C PRO A 45 -0.95 -5.03 9.82
N LYS A 46 -0.47 -3.79 9.95
CA LYS A 46 -0.74 -2.67 9.03
C LYS A 46 -0.13 -2.85 7.65
N HIS A 47 -0.96 -2.80 6.62
CA HIS A 47 -0.55 -2.70 5.22
C HIS A 47 -0.57 -1.24 4.78
N THR A 48 0.49 -0.81 4.10
CA THR A 48 0.61 0.58 3.63
C THR A 48 0.64 0.62 2.11
N VAL A 49 -0.34 1.27 1.49
CA VAL A 49 -0.34 1.53 0.04
C VAL A 49 0.56 2.72 -0.26
N VAL A 50 1.41 2.57 -1.25
CA VAL A 50 2.36 3.58 -1.71
C VAL A 50 1.86 4.22 -3.00
N PHE A 51 1.77 5.54 -3.01
CA PHE A 51 1.38 6.33 -4.16
C PHE A 51 2.52 7.24 -4.63
N GLU A 52 2.80 7.23 -5.92
CA GLU A 52 3.79 8.09 -6.60
C GLU A 52 3.28 8.51 -7.98
N HIS A 53 3.55 9.76 -8.39
CA HIS A 53 3.15 10.33 -9.69
C HIS A 53 1.66 10.21 -10.04
N GLY A 54 0.77 10.19 -9.04
CA GLY A 54 -0.68 10.03 -9.26
C GLY A 54 -1.17 8.59 -9.33
N LEU A 55 -0.30 7.61 -9.11
CA LEU A 55 -0.58 6.18 -9.29
C LEU A 55 -0.27 5.41 -8.01
N MET A 56 -0.99 4.31 -7.79
CA MET A 56 -0.56 3.30 -6.82
C MET A 56 0.62 2.54 -7.42
N VAL A 57 1.72 2.45 -6.67
CA VAL A 57 2.96 1.82 -7.16
C VAL A 57 3.37 0.60 -6.36
N ASP A 58 3.01 0.52 -5.07
CA ASP A 58 3.39 -0.60 -4.22
C ASP A 58 2.46 -0.74 -3.00
N ILE A 59 2.54 -1.88 -2.31
CA ILE A 59 1.92 -2.12 -1.00
C ILE A 59 2.97 -2.70 -0.06
N GLU A 60 3.35 -1.93 0.95
CA GLU A 60 4.23 -2.40 2.01
C GLU A 60 3.49 -3.41 2.88
N CYS A 61 3.82 -4.69 2.69
CA CYS A 61 3.28 -5.78 3.48
C CYS A 61 4.10 -6.03 4.76
N PRO A 62 3.48 -6.00 5.96
CA PRO A 62 4.17 -6.29 7.21
C PRO A 62 4.62 -7.76 7.29
N LYS A 63 3.90 -8.69 6.63
CA LYS A 63 4.29 -10.10 6.53
C LYS A 63 5.55 -10.29 5.68
N GLN A 64 5.80 -9.43 4.70
CA GLN A 64 7.02 -9.47 3.88
C GLN A 64 8.20 -8.74 4.55
N LYS A 65 7.96 -7.66 5.31
CA LYS A 65 9.01 -7.01 6.13
C LYS A 65 9.66 -7.98 7.12
N LYS A 66 8.91 -8.92 7.72
CA LYS A 66 9.47 -9.98 8.57
C LYS A 66 10.47 -10.90 7.85
N LYS A 67 10.36 -11.08 6.52
CA LYS A 67 11.29 -11.93 5.76
C LYS A 67 12.62 -11.23 5.42
N LYS A 68 12.63 -9.90 5.27
CA LYS A 68 13.87 -9.15 4.98
C LYS A 68 14.75 -8.93 6.22
N ASN A 69 14.17 -8.84 7.41
CA ASN A 69 14.94 -8.69 8.65
C ASN A 69 15.64 -9.96 9.15
N LEU A 70 15.44 -11.12 8.50
CA LEU A 70 16.12 -12.37 8.87
C LEU A 70 17.39 -12.65 8.06
N GLN A 71 17.74 -11.81 7.07
CA GLN A 71 18.91 -12.04 6.19
C GLN A 71 20.15 -11.19 6.51
N SER A 72 20.13 -10.33 7.54
CA SER A 72 21.30 -9.51 7.92
C SER A 72 22.08 -10.02 9.15
N LYS A 73 21.98 -11.32 9.47
CA LYS A 73 22.92 -11.99 10.39
C LYS A 73 23.60 -13.15 9.65
N LYS A 74 24.62 -12.83 8.86
CA LYS A 74 25.68 -13.77 8.48
C LYS A 74 27.01 -13.08 8.70
#